data_AF-W9NIY4-F1
#
_entry.id   AF-W9NIY4-F1
#
_cell.length_a   1.000
_cell.length_b   1.000
_cell.length_c   1.000
_cell.angle_alpha   90.00
_cell.angle_beta   90.00
_cell.angle_gamma   90.00
#
_symmetry.space_group_name_H-M   'P 1'
#
loop_
_entity.id
_entity.type
_entity.pdbx_description
1 polymer ?
#
loop_
_entity_poly.entity_id
_entity_poly.type
_entity_poly.pdbx_seq_one_letter_code
_entity_poly.pdbx_strand_id
1 'polypeptide(L)'
;MDDPTIPPEKIPPTVTSLQDLTIIEAWDTEANKPKYVTFYLVILDEEVFFGQSKENKRELSFAEFAAALQHVKDEEIYPDVPKDVTLKLAPDNLDDSLVYVKGPGLNNYETMRGTDFIPKEPLAETLTMEKVSQTPHPNIVGYHGCRVRRGRITSIILE
;
A
#
# COMPACT_ATOMS: atom_id res chain seq x y z
N MET A 1 -6.17 21.25 25.36
CA MET A 1 -6.41 20.11 26.26
C MET A 1 -6.69 18.95 25.33
N ASP A 2 -5.67 18.14 25.10
CA ASP A 2 -5.74 17.03 24.16
C ASP A 2 -6.49 15.87 24.82
N ASP A 3 -7.45 15.28 24.10
CA ASP A 3 -8.23 14.14 24.55
C ASP A 3 -7.30 12.90 24.63
N PRO A 4 -7.11 12.29 25.82
CA PRO A 4 -6.19 11.17 26.00
C PRO A 4 -6.64 9.88 25.29
N THR A 5 -7.80 9.88 24.61
CA THR A 5 -8.29 8.75 23.81
C THR A 5 -7.88 8.79 22.33
N ILE A 6 -7.31 9.91 21.86
CA ILE A 6 -6.82 10.02 20.48
C ILE A 6 -5.35 9.57 20.47
N PRO A 7 -5.00 8.46 19.80
CA PRO A 7 -3.61 8.07 19.61
C PRO A 7 -2.84 9.24 18.99
N PRO A 8 -1.60 9.51 19.43
CA PRO A 8 -0.80 10.57 18.82
C PRO A 8 -0.72 10.36 17.31
N GLU A 9 -0.93 11.44 16.56
CA GLU A 9 -0.81 11.41 15.10
C GLU A 9 0.59 10.96 14.72
N LYS A 10 0.68 9.90 13.91
CA LYS A 10 1.98 9.38 13.46
C LYS A 10 2.57 10.38 12.47
N ILE A 11 3.79 10.82 12.76
CA ILE A 11 4.51 11.77 11.92
C ILE A 11 5.16 11.00 10.77
N PRO A 12 4.96 11.41 9.51
CA PRO A 12 5.65 10.78 8.39
C PRO A 12 7.16 10.96 8.53
N PRO A 13 7.98 9.98 8.15
CA PRO A 13 9.42 10.17 8.09
C PRO A 13 9.77 11.22 7.03
N THR A 14 10.96 11.83 7.17
CA THR A 14 11.46 12.80 6.20
C THR A 14 11.64 12.15 4.83
N VAL A 15 11.03 12.73 3.80
CA VAL A 15 11.26 12.33 2.40
C VAL A 15 12.61 12.87 1.96
N THR A 16 13.58 11.99 1.72
CA THR A 16 14.92 12.37 1.26
C THR A 16 15.18 12.03 -0.21
N SER A 17 14.39 11.12 -0.78
CA SER A 17 14.44 10.73 -2.18
C SER A 17 13.04 10.52 -2.74
N LEU A 18 12.81 10.88 -4.00
CA LEU A 18 11.57 10.52 -4.69
C LEU A 18 11.46 9.01 -4.95
N GLN A 19 12.58 8.27 -4.88
CA GLN A 19 12.60 6.82 -5.03
C GLN A 19 11.95 6.11 -3.84
N ASP A 20 11.85 6.79 -2.69
CA ASP A 20 11.17 6.28 -1.51
C ASP A 20 9.63 6.34 -1.70
N LEU A 21 9.15 7.14 -2.65
CA LEU A 21 7.73 7.35 -2.92
C LEU A 21 7.29 6.57 -4.15
N THR A 22 6.10 5.97 -4.06
CA THR A 22 5.33 5.70 -5.27
C THR A 22 4.60 6.97 -5.67
N ILE A 23 4.78 7.45 -6.91
CA ILE A 23 4.21 8.70 -7.41
C ILE A 23 3.41 8.44 -8.69
N ILE A 24 2.15 8.87 -8.70
CA ILE A 24 1.19 8.57 -9.76
C ILE A 24 0.44 9.83 -10.14
N GLU A 25 0.48 10.19 -11.42
CA GLU A 25 -0.24 11.35 -11.96
C GLU A 25 -1.58 10.90 -12.54
N ALA A 26 -2.66 11.50 -12.06
CA ALA A 26 -3.94 11.43 -12.74
C ALA A 26 -3.98 12.51 -13.83
N TRP A 27 -4.28 12.10 -15.06
CA TRP A 27 -4.31 12.99 -16.22
C TRP A 27 -5.75 13.39 -16.55
N ASP A 28 -5.96 14.69 -16.79
CA ASP A 28 -7.16 15.19 -17.44
C ASP A 28 -6.93 15.16 -18.96
N THR A 29 -7.62 14.23 -19.63
CA THR A 29 -7.46 14.02 -21.07
C THR A 29 -8.06 15.13 -21.91
N GLU A 30 -9.08 15.83 -21.41
CA GLU A 30 -9.73 16.93 -22.13
C GLU A 30 -8.92 18.21 -22.03
N ALA A 31 -8.43 18.53 -20.83
CA ALA A 31 -7.60 19.70 -20.59
C ALA A 31 -6.11 19.49 -20.94
N ASN A 32 -5.72 18.25 -21.28
CA ASN A 32 -4.34 17.82 -21.55
C ASN A 32 -3.34 18.27 -20.49
N LYS A 33 -3.69 18.10 -19.21
CA LYS A 33 -2.84 18.47 -18.07
C LYS A 33 -3.01 17.51 -16.90
N PRO A 34 -2.01 17.38 -16.01
CA PRO A 34 -2.20 16.66 -14.75
C PRO A 34 -3.35 17.27 -13.95
N LYS A 35 -4.25 16.41 -13.47
CA LYS A 35 -5.38 16.79 -12.62
C LYS A 35 -4.97 16.85 -11.15
N TYR A 36 -4.22 15.84 -10.72
CA TYR A 36 -3.57 15.75 -9.41
C TYR A 36 -2.44 14.72 -9.49
N VAL A 37 -1.50 14.81 -8.55
CA VAL A 37 -0.51 13.78 -8.26
C VAL A 37 -0.84 13.15 -6.92
N THR A 38 -0.94 11.84 -6.90
CA THR A 38 -1.01 11.02 -5.69
C THR A 38 0.38 10.45 -5.43
N PHE A 39 0.76 10.39 -4.17
CA PHE A 39 1.99 9.74 -3.75
C PHE A 39 1.82 9.05 -2.41
N TYR A 40 2.57 7.99 -2.19
CA TYR A 40 2.57 7.31 -0.91
C TYR A 40 3.93 6.71 -0.60
N LEU A 41 4.17 6.60 0.70
CA LEU A 41 5.35 6.01 1.30
C LEU A 41 4.91 4.79 2.08
N VAL A 42 5.55 3.65 1.81
CA VAL A 42 5.41 2.45 2.62
C VAL A 42 6.67 2.33 3.47
N ILE A 43 6.52 2.34 4.79
CA ILE A 43 7.65 2.25 5.72
C ILE A 43 7.83 0.83 6.24
N LEU A 44 8.82 0.64 7.11
CA LEU A 44 9.01 -0.61 7.86
C LEU A 44 7.70 -1.04 8.52
N ASP A 45 7.50 -2.36 8.61
CA ASP A 45 6.25 -2.99 9.04
C ASP A 45 5.07 -2.81 8.06
N GLU A 46 5.26 -2.24 6.87
CA GLU A 46 4.18 -2.02 5.89
C GLU A 46 3.10 -1.09 6.44
N GLU A 47 3.50 -0.02 7.14
CA GLU A 47 2.61 1.13 7.38
C GLU A 47 2.67 2.08 6.20
N VAL A 48 1.56 2.79 5.94
CA VAL A 48 1.41 3.65 4.78
C VAL A 48 1.17 5.09 5.19
N PHE A 49 1.91 5.99 4.56
CA PHE A 49 1.59 7.41 4.51
C PHE A 49 1.18 7.79 3.10
N PHE A 50 0.07 8.51 2.98
CA PHE A 50 -0.51 8.88 1.70
C PHE A 50 -0.63 10.40 1.60
N GLY A 51 -0.36 10.95 0.41
CA GLY A 51 -0.55 12.35 0.11
C GLY A 51 -1.07 12.56 -1.32
N GLN A 52 -1.69 13.71 -1.51
CA GLN A 52 -2.14 14.16 -2.82
C GLN A 52 -1.91 15.67 -2.97
N SER A 53 -1.54 16.10 -4.17
CA SER A 53 -1.44 17.50 -4.53
C SER A 53 -2.04 17.77 -5.91
N LYS A 54 -2.53 18.99 -6.12
CA LYS A 54 -2.97 19.49 -7.43
C LYS A 54 -1.85 20.19 -8.20
N GLU A 55 -0.75 20.50 -7.52
CA GLU A 55 0.43 21.10 -8.14
C GLU A 55 1.14 20.08 -9.05
N ASN A 56 1.94 20.57 -9.99
CA ASN A 56 2.75 19.69 -10.82
C ASN A 56 3.80 18.98 -9.96
N LYS A 57 3.98 17.66 -10.14
CA LYS A 57 4.97 16.91 -9.34
C LYS A 57 6.40 17.44 -9.47
N ARG A 58 6.74 18.12 -10.58
CA ARG A 58 8.05 18.71 -10.83
C ARG A 58 8.29 20.01 -10.07
N GLU A 59 7.21 20.62 -9.58
CA GLU A 59 7.23 21.87 -8.81
C GLU A 59 7.22 21.60 -7.30
N LEU A 60 6.85 20.39 -6.89
CA LEU A 60 6.86 19.98 -5.49
C LEU A 60 8.28 19.74 -4.98
N SER A 61 8.62 20.41 -3.88
CA SER A 61 9.79 20.15 -3.06
C SER A 61 9.58 18.93 -2.14
N PHE A 62 10.67 18.36 -1.63
CA PHE A 62 10.60 17.28 -0.64
C PHE A 62 9.83 17.66 0.62
N ALA A 63 9.94 18.92 1.05
CA ALA A 63 9.21 19.43 2.20
C ALA A 63 7.69 19.45 1.94
N GLU A 64 7.27 19.80 0.72
CA GLU A 64 5.85 19.79 0.34
C GLU A 64 5.31 18.38 0.21
N PHE A 65 6.09 17.42 -0.33
CA PHE A 65 5.73 16.01 -0.28
C PHE A 65 5.54 15.53 1.16
N ALA A 66 6.53 15.76 2.03
CA ALA A 66 6.49 15.33 3.42
C ALA A 66 5.33 15.97 4.20
N ALA A 67 5.04 17.25 3.98
CA ALA A 67 3.96 17.96 4.67
C ALA A 67 2.55 17.48 4.25
N ALA A 68 2.42 16.91 3.06
CA ALA A 68 1.16 16.39 2.55
C ALA A 68 0.93 14.90 2.88
N LEU A 69 1.95 14.19 3.39
CA LEU A 69 1.83 12.80 3.80
C LEU A 69 1.05 12.69 5.12
N GLN A 70 -0.01 11.89 5.11
CA GLN A 70 -0.80 11.55 6.29
C GLN A 70 -0.82 10.04 6.48
N HIS A 71 -0.72 9.60 7.74
CA HIS A 71 -0.79 8.18 8.07
C HIS A 71 -2.18 7.61 7.70
N VAL A 72 -2.17 6.51 6.95
CA VAL A 72 -3.38 5.77 6.57
C VAL A 72 -3.64 4.69 7.61
N LYS A 73 -4.86 4.63 8.15
CA LYS A 73 -5.23 3.57 9.11
C LYS A 73 -5.28 2.22 8.42
N ASP A 74 -4.81 1.18 9.11
CA ASP A 74 -4.75 -0.16 8.53
C ASP A 74 -6.14 -0.66 8.11
N GLU A 75 -7.20 -0.33 8.87
CA GLU A 75 -8.59 -0.69 8.56
C GLU A 75 -9.05 -0.19 7.18
N GLU A 76 -8.44 0.87 6.67
CA GLU A 76 -8.83 1.50 5.42
C GLU A 76 -8.24 0.81 4.19
N ILE A 77 -7.15 0.04 4.36
CA ILE A 77 -6.37 -0.49 3.24
C ILE A 77 -5.99 -1.97 3.36
N TYR A 78 -6.04 -2.54 4.57
CA TYR A 78 -5.65 -3.93 4.83
C TYR A 78 -6.84 -4.75 5.37
N PRO A 79 -7.20 -5.86 4.71
CA PRO A 79 -8.28 -6.72 5.17
C PRO A 79 -7.90 -7.49 6.43
N ASP A 80 -8.92 -7.87 7.19
CA ASP A 80 -8.79 -8.83 8.26
C ASP A 80 -8.39 -10.21 7.69
N VAL A 81 -7.65 -10.98 8.49
CA VAL A 81 -7.35 -12.39 8.15
C VAL A 81 -8.62 -13.23 8.30
N PRO A 82 -9.10 -13.93 7.25
CA PRO A 82 -10.25 -14.82 7.35
C PRO A 82 -10.00 -15.95 8.36
N LYS A 83 -11.01 -16.27 9.19
CA LYS A 83 -10.89 -17.29 10.24
C LYS A 83 -11.07 -18.73 9.73
N ASP A 84 -11.67 -18.86 8.55
CA ASP A 84 -12.07 -20.11 7.92
C ASP A 84 -11.10 -20.58 6.83
N VAL A 85 -10.04 -19.81 6.55
CA VAL A 85 -9.03 -20.12 5.54
C VAL A 85 -7.67 -20.28 6.20
N THR A 86 -6.95 -21.35 5.88
CA THR A 86 -5.54 -21.49 6.22
C THR A 86 -4.71 -20.83 5.14
N LEU A 87 -4.10 -19.68 5.46
CA LEU A 87 -3.21 -18.96 4.56
C LEU A 87 -1.76 -19.41 4.74
N LYS A 88 -1.02 -19.47 3.63
CA LYS A 88 0.43 -19.63 3.65
C LYS A 88 1.05 -18.29 4.07
N LEU A 89 1.77 -18.30 5.18
CA LEU A 89 2.55 -17.14 5.62
C LEU A 89 3.92 -17.14 4.94
N ALA A 90 4.31 -15.99 4.38
CA ALA A 90 5.65 -15.81 3.85
C ALA A 90 6.68 -15.83 5.01
N PRO A 91 7.86 -16.43 4.83
CA PRO A 91 8.93 -16.37 5.83
C PRO A 91 9.35 -14.93 6.12
N ASP A 92 9.50 -14.58 7.40
CA ASP A 92 9.87 -13.22 7.83
C ASP A 92 11.30 -12.81 7.44
N ASN A 93 12.16 -13.78 7.13
CA ASN A 93 13.58 -13.58 6.82
C ASN A 93 13.88 -13.68 5.31
N LEU A 94 12.88 -13.54 4.45
CA LEU A 94 13.10 -13.42 3.01
C LEU A 94 13.91 -12.15 2.72
N ASP A 95 14.89 -12.29 1.84
CA ASP A 95 15.63 -11.15 1.30
C ASP A 95 14.72 -10.42 0.31
N ASP A 96 14.30 -9.20 0.66
CA ASP A 96 13.43 -8.37 -0.18
C ASP A 96 14.06 -8.04 -1.55
N SER A 97 15.37 -8.25 -1.75
CA SER A 97 16.01 -8.13 -3.07
C SER A 97 15.79 -9.33 -3.98
N LEU A 98 15.30 -10.45 -3.44
CA LEU A 98 15.07 -11.71 -4.15
C LEU A 98 13.59 -12.02 -4.38
N VAL A 99 12.69 -11.16 -3.89
CA VAL A 99 11.25 -11.36 -3.98
C VAL A 99 10.55 -10.07 -4.37
N TYR A 100 9.37 -10.19 -4.94
CA TYR A 100 8.49 -9.07 -5.17
C TYR A 100 7.44 -8.96 -4.06
N VAL A 101 7.45 -7.84 -3.34
CA VAL A 101 6.45 -7.50 -2.32
C VAL A 101 5.31 -6.73 -2.98
N LYS A 102 4.13 -7.33 -3.04
CA LYS A 102 2.93 -6.73 -3.64
C LYS A 102 1.94 -6.34 -2.55
N GLY A 103 1.85 -5.04 -2.27
CA GLY A 103 0.83 -4.43 -1.41
C GLY A 103 -0.41 -3.95 -2.18
N PRO A 104 -1.40 -3.36 -1.46
CA PRO A 104 -2.63 -2.81 -2.04
C PRO A 104 -2.36 -1.73 -3.09
N GLY A 105 -3.22 -1.65 -4.10
CA GLY A 105 -3.18 -0.56 -5.07
C GLY A 105 -3.80 0.72 -4.50
N LEU A 106 -2.99 1.75 -4.22
CA LEU A 106 -3.48 2.99 -3.61
C LEU A 106 -3.80 4.12 -4.59
N ASN A 107 -3.81 3.84 -5.90
CA ASN A 107 -4.01 4.83 -6.96
C ASN A 107 -5.34 5.59 -6.82
N ASN A 108 -6.37 4.88 -6.33
CA ASN A 108 -7.72 5.38 -6.14
C ASN A 108 -8.08 5.54 -4.65
N TYR A 109 -7.09 5.60 -3.74
CA TYR A 109 -7.36 5.64 -2.31
C TYR A 109 -8.30 6.81 -1.92
N GLU A 110 -8.05 8.03 -2.40
CA GLU A 110 -8.92 9.19 -2.10
C GLU A 110 -10.38 8.99 -2.54
N THR A 111 -10.61 8.42 -3.72
CA THR A 111 -11.98 8.22 -4.24
C THR A 111 -12.68 7.02 -3.61
N MET A 112 -11.91 6.06 -3.10
CA MET A 112 -12.41 4.84 -2.48
C MET A 112 -12.38 4.87 -0.94
N ARG A 113 -11.87 5.95 -0.33
CA ARG A 113 -11.77 6.10 1.12
C ARG A 113 -13.14 5.93 1.76
N GLY A 114 -13.21 5.13 2.82
CA GLY A 114 -14.46 4.81 3.52
C GLY A 114 -15.32 3.74 2.84
N THR A 115 -14.87 3.18 1.72
CA THR A 115 -15.45 1.96 1.12
C THR A 115 -14.61 0.73 1.49
N ASP A 116 -15.11 -0.46 1.18
CA ASP A 116 -14.37 -1.71 1.36
C ASP A 116 -13.56 -2.12 0.12
N PHE A 117 -13.46 -1.24 -0.90
CA PHE A 117 -12.83 -1.57 -2.17
C PHE A 117 -11.33 -1.87 -2.02
N ILE A 118 -10.58 -0.97 -1.37
CA ILE A 118 -9.13 -1.11 -1.18
C ILE A 118 -8.77 -2.35 -0.35
N PRO A 119 -9.34 -2.59 0.84
CA PRO A 119 -8.98 -3.78 1.63
C PRO A 119 -9.44 -5.09 0.98
N LYS A 120 -10.48 -5.11 0.14
CA LYS A 120 -10.88 -6.33 -0.58
C LYS A 120 -9.87 -6.78 -1.62
N GLU A 121 -9.10 -5.86 -2.21
CA GLU A 121 -8.15 -6.19 -3.26
C GLU A 121 -7.03 -7.14 -2.76
N PRO A 122 -6.25 -6.82 -1.70
CA PRO A 122 -5.25 -7.74 -1.16
C PRO A 122 -5.80 -9.11 -0.74
N LEU A 123 -7.03 -9.15 -0.23
CA LEU A 123 -7.69 -10.41 0.13
C LEU A 123 -7.94 -11.26 -1.11
N ALA A 124 -8.48 -10.66 -2.17
CA ALA A 124 -8.74 -11.37 -3.42
C ALA A 124 -7.45 -11.84 -4.09
N GLU A 125 -6.41 -11.00 -4.09
CA GLU A 125 -5.07 -11.35 -4.58
C GLU A 125 -4.50 -12.55 -3.80
N THR A 126 -4.56 -12.50 -2.47
CA THR A 126 -4.09 -13.58 -1.58
C THR A 126 -4.82 -14.89 -1.86
N LEU A 127 -6.16 -14.91 -1.82
CA LEU A 127 -6.94 -16.13 -2.03
C LEU A 127 -6.74 -16.70 -3.45
N THR A 128 -6.54 -15.83 -4.45
CA THR A 128 -6.23 -16.25 -5.81
C THR A 128 -4.87 -16.95 -5.85
N MET A 129 -3.83 -16.37 -5.25
CA MET A 129 -2.49 -16.95 -5.25
C MET A 129 -2.39 -18.21 -4.39
N GLU A 130 -3.12 -18.30 -3.27
CA GLU A 130 -3.30 -19.56 -2.53
C GLU A 130 -3.81 -20.66 -3.45
N LYS A 131 -4.84 -20.37 -4.26
CA LYS A 131 -5.42 -21.36 -5.16
C LYS A 131 -4.49 -21.74 -6.30
N VAL A 132 -3.86 -20.75 -6.94
CA VAL A 132 -2.92 -20.96 -8.06
C VAL A 132 -1.70 -21.75 -7.61
N SER A 133 -1.19 -21.50 -6.40
CA SER A 133 0.01 -22.17 -5.87
C SER A 133 -0.17 -23.67 -5.59
N GLN A 134 -1.40 -24.16 -5.50
CA GLN A 134 -1.70 -25.59 -5.34
C GLN A 134 -1.32 -26.41 -6.58
N THR A 135 -1.30 -25.78 -7.76
CA THR A 135 -0.90 -26.40 -9.02
C THR A 135 0.09 -25.47 -9.74
N PRO A 136 1.36 -25.43 -9.30
CA PRO A 136 2.35 -24.53 -9.87
C PRO A 136 2.49 -24.72 -11.39
N HIS A 137 2.52 -23.61 -12.12
CA HIS A 137 2.69 -23.60 -13.57
C HIS A 137 3.96 -22.83 -13.93
N PRO A 138 4.81 -23.33 -14.85
CA PRO A 138 6.11 -22.71 -15.16
C PRO A 138 6.02 -21.28 -15.72
N ASN A 139 4.84 -20.83 -16.15
CA ASN A 139 4.61 -19.48 -16.68
C ASN A 139 3.81 -18.58 -15.73
N ILE A 140 3.61 -19.00 -14.48
CA ILE A 140 2.98 -18.17 -13.44
C ILE A 140 3.99 -18.03 -12.29
N VAL A 141 4.18 -16.79 -11.84
CA VAL A 141 5.10 -16.46 -10.77
C VAL A 141 4.82 -17.27 -9.49
N GLY A 142 5.88 -17.71 -8.82
CA GLY A 142 5.79 -18.43 -7.56
C GLY A 142 5.15 -17.58 -6.45
N TYR A 143 4.40 -18.22 -5.56
CA TYR A 143 3.82 -17.59 -4.38
C TYR A 143 4.52 -18.09 -3.10
N HIS A 144 5.20 -17.18 -2.41
CA HIS A 144 5.89 -17.47 -1.16
C HIS A 144 4.97 -17.42 0.07
N GLY A 145 3.81 -16.78 -0.05
CA GLY A 145 2.86 -16.59 1.03
C GLY A 145 2.43 -15.13 1.13
N CYS A 146 1.49 -14.85 2.03
CA CYS A 146 1.13 -13.49 2.41
C CYS A 146 1.90 -13.06 3.67
N ARG A 147 2.08 -11.75 3.85
CA ARG A 147 2.52 -11.18 5.12
C ARG A 147 1.30 -10.74 5.91
N VAL A 148 1.35 -11.01 7.21
CA VAL A 148 0.39 -10.51 8.18
C VAL A 148 1.13 -9.60 9.15
N ARG A 149 0.76 -8.33 9.19
CA ARG A 149 1.25 -7.33 10.14
C ARG A 149 0.05 -6.71 10.84
N ARG A 150 0.20 -6.45 12.13
CA ARG A 150 -0.86 -5.86 12.97
C ARG A 150 -2.22 -6.58 12.85
N GLY A 151 -2.19 -7.89 12.65
CA GLY A 151 -3.38 -8.75 12.53
C GLY A 151 -4.12 -8.70 11.19
N ARG A 152 -3.56 -8.03 10.17
CA ARG A 152 -4.17 -7.83 8.85
C ARG A 152 -3.24 -8.33 7.74
N ILE A 153 -3.82 -8.70 6.59
CA ILE A 153 -3.04 -9.09 5.41
C ILE A 153 -2.52 -7.81 4.77
N THR A 154 -1.20 -7.63 4.73
CA THR A 154 -0.60 -6.36 4.28
C THR A 154 0.01 -6.45 2.88
N SER A 155 0.49 -7.63 2.50
CA SER A 155 1.06 -7.89 1.18
C SER A 155 1.07 -9.38 0.83
N ILE A 156 1.23 -9.68 -0.45
CA ILE A 156 1.64 -11.01 -0.95
C ILE A 156 3.09 -10.97 -1.42
N ILE A 157 3.79 -12.10 -1.26
CA ILE A 157 5.19 -12.25 -1.62
C ILE A 157 5.30 -13.22 -2.79
N LEU A 158 5.89 -12.70 -3.88
CA LEU A 158 6.03 -13.39 -5.16
C LEU A 158 7.52 -13.55 -5.51
N GLU A 159 7.82 -14.52 -6.38
CA GLU A 159 9.14 -14.69 -7.00
C GLU A 159 9.54 -13.48 -7.87
#